data_AF-A0A958ZDR1-F1
#
_entry.id   AF-A0A958ZDR1-F1
#
_cell.length_a   1.000
_cell.length_b   1.000
_cell.length_c   1.000
_cell.angle_alpha   90.00
_cell.angle_beta   90.00
_cell.angle_gamma   90.00
#
_symmetry.space_group_name_H-M   'P 1'
#
loop_
_entity.id
_entity.type
_entity.pdbx_description
1 polymer ?
#
loop_
_entity_poly.entity_id
_entity_poly.type
_entity_poly.pdbx_seq_one_letter_code
_entity_poly.pdbx_strand_id
1 'polypeptide(L)'
;MKVSEYIHQITPLTLEEKTKVEAAFANATLKKGDFFAQEGKICRQLGFILSGRLRNFYHDENAVEKTCFFATADTFITAYTSFITL
;
A
#
# COMPACT_ATOMS: atom_id res chain seq x y z
N MET A 1 -6.82 -5.41 -10.63
CA MET A 1 -5.74 -6.24 -11.23
C MET A 1 -5.01 -6.99 -10.12
N LYS A 2 -4.34 -8.12 -10.38
CA LYS A 2 -3.40 -8.70 -9.41
C LYS A 2 -2.06 -7.97 -9.45
N VAL A 3 -1.28 -8.11 -8.40
CA VAL A 3 0.01 -7.43 -8.27
C VAL A 3 1.03 -7.91 -9.31
N SER A 4 1.06 -9.21 -9.62
CA SER A 4 1.95 -9.76 -10.65
C SER A 4 1.60 -9.30 -12.06
N GLU A 5 0.32 -9.07 -12.34
CA GLU A 5 -0.16 -8.54 -13.63
C GLU A 5 0.23 -7.07 -13.79
N TYR A 6 0.16 -6.28 -12.71
CA TYR A 6 0.64 -4.90 -12.71
C TYR A 6 2.15 -4.84 -12.97
N ILE A 7 2.95 -5.64 -12.25
CA ILE A 7 4.40 -5.67 -12.44
C ILE A 7 4.76 -6.13 -13.85
N HIS A 8 4.00 -7.08 -14.41
CA HIS A 8 4.20 -7.57 -15.78
C HIS A 8 4.10 -6.49 -16.85
N GLN A 9 3.32 -5.44 -16.62
CA GLN A 9 3.19 -4.30 -17.54
C GLN A 9 4.44 -3.42 -17.54
N ILE A 10 5.22 -3.44 -16.46
CA ILE A 10 6.46 -2.66 -16.30
C ILE A 10 7.67 -3.47 -16.79
N THR A 11 7.71 -4.76 -16.43
CA THR A 11 8.75 -5.69 -16.84
C THR A 11 8.14 -7.07 -17.06
N PRO A 12 8.42 -7.75 -18.20
CA PRO A 12 7.93 -9.11 -18.41
C PRO A 12 8.37 -10.04 -17.28
N LEU A 13 7.46 -10.91 -16.86
CA LEU A 13 7.63 -11.88 -15.80
C LEU A 13 7.24 -13.25 -16.34
N THR A 14 8.07 -14.25 -16.04
CA THR A 14 7.77 -15.66 -16.24
C THR A 14 6.63 -16.12 -15.32
N LEU A 15 6.05 -17.29 -15.61
CA LEU A 15 5.01 -17.86 -14.76
C LEU A 15 5.50 -18.11 -13.33
N GLU A 16 6.72 -18.61 -13.18
CA GLU A 16 7.33 -18.87 -11.87
C GLU A 16 7.50 -17.57 -11.05
N GLU A 17 7.99 -16.49 -11.68
CA GLU A 17 8.13 -15.19 -11.02
C GLU A 17 6.77 -14.62 -10.61
N LYS A 18 5.74 -14.73 -11.47
CA LYS A 18 4.38 -14.30 -11.11
C LYS A 18 3.89 -15.07 -9.88
N THR A 19 4.09 -16.39 -9.82
CA THR A 19 3.72 -17.20 -8.65
C THR A 19 4.47 -16.76 -7.38
N LYS A 20 5.78 -16.49 -7.47
CA LYS A 20 6.57 -16.00 -6.32
C LYS A 20 6.10 -14.64 -5.83
N VAL A 21 5.79 -13.73 -6.77
CA VAL A 21 5.24 -12.41 -6.44
C VAL A 21 3.93 -12.57 -5.70
N GLU A 22 2.95 -13.31 -6.24
CA GLU A 22 1.65 -13.48 -5.59
C GLU A 22 1.76 -14.14 -4.21
N ALA A 23 2.68 -15.11 -4.05
CA ALA A 23 2.92 -15.79 -2.77
C ALA A 23 3.54 -14.89 -1.69
N ALA A 24 4.17 -13.77 -2.07
CA ALA A 24 4.73 -12.81 -1.12
C ALA A 24 3.66 -11.86 -0.53
N PHE A 25 2.44 -11.85 -1.09
CA PHE A 25 1.34 -11.03 -0.61
C PHE A 25 0.26 -11.87 0.05
N ALA A 26 -0.40 -11.28 1.06
CA ALA A 26 -1.60 -11.84 1.68
C ALA A 26 -2.78 -10.90 1.46
N ASN A 27 -3.96 -11.46 1.22
CA ASN A 27 -5.18 -10.66 1.10
C ASN A 27 -5.57 -10.10 2.47
N ALA A 28 -5.87 -8.81 2.51
CA ALA A 28 -6.38 -8.12 3.69
C ALA A 28 -7.57 -7.24 3.30
N THR A 29 -8.53 -7.10 4.22
CA THR A 29 -9.68 -6.20 4.05
C THR A 29 -9.74 -5.26 5.24
N LEU A 30 -9.84 -3.96 4.94
CA LEU A 30 -9.96 -2.90 5.93
C LEU A 30 -11.39 -2.35 5.90
N LYS A 31 -11.98 -2.11 7.07
CA LYS A 31 -13.25 -1.39 7.18
C LYS A 31 -13.01 0.10 7.03
N LYS A 32 -14.06 0.85 6.70
CA LYS A 32 -13.99 2.31 6.67
C LYS A 32 -13.59 2.84 8.05
N GLY A 33 -12.51 3.61 8.10
CA GLY A 33 -11.96 4.16 9.34
C GLY A 33 -10.78 3.34 9.90
N ASP A 34 -10.53 2.14 9.38
CA ASP A 34 -9.33 1.39 9.75
C ASP A 34 -8.07 1.98 9.10
N PHE A 35 -6.94 1.75 9.74
CA PHE A 35 -5.64 2.25 9.31
C PHE A 35 -4.80 1.15 8.67
N PHE A 36 -4.36 1.37 7.43
CA PHE A 36 -3.31 0.55 6.82
C PHE A 36 -1.93 0.88 7.43
N ALA A 37 -1.66 2.16 7.65
CA ALA A 37 -0.50 2.66 8.38
C ALA A 37 -0.99 3.73 9.36
N GLN A 38 -0.36 3.79 10.53
CA GLN A 38 -0.79 4.67 11.62
C GLN A 38 0.40 5.44 12.17
N GLU A 39 0.21 6.73 12.41
CA GLU A 39 1.18 7.60 13.06
C GLU A 39 1.67 7.00 14.40
N GLY A 40 2.97 7.18 14.68
CA GLY A 40 3.61 6.62 15.87
C GLY A 40 3.93 5.13 15.82
N LYS A 41 3.57 4.42 14.74
CA LYS A 41 3.92 3.00 14.54
C LYS A 41 4.87 2.83 13.36
N ILE A 42 5.86 1.95 13.53
CA ILE A 42 6.75 1.54 12.42
C ILE A 42 5.93 0.76 11.39
N CYS A 43 5.93 1.21 10.14
CA CYS A 43 5.28 0.53 9.05
C CYS A 43 6.15 -0.62 8.52
N ARG A 44 5.69 -1.86 8.65
CA ARG A 44 6.40 -3.06 8.19
C ARG A 44 5.73 -3.76 7.01
N GLN A 45 4.87 -3.04 6.28
CA GLN A 45 4.05 -3.63 5.24
C GLN A 45 3.95 -2.74 3.99
N LEU A 46 3.89 -3.42 2.86
CA LEU A 46 3.61 -2.87 1.54
C LEU A 46 2.29 -3.46 1.05
N GLY A 47 1.37 -2.61 0.65
CA GLY A 47 0.07 -3.01 0.13
C GLY A 47 -0.05 -2.73 -1.36
N PHE A 48 -0.82 -3.54 -2.06
CA PHE A 48 -1.32 -3.26 -3.40
C PHE A 48 -2.85 -3.23 -3.35
N ILE A 49 -3.46 -2.11 -3.76
CA ILE A 49 -4.89 -1.90 -3.57
C ILE A 49 -5.65 -2.65 -4.67
N LEU A 50 -6.35 -3.73 -4.31
CA LEU A 50 -7.19 -4.47 -5.25
C LEU A 50 -8.53 -3.76 -5.53
N SER A 51 -9.10 -3.13 -4.51
CA SER A 51 -10.35 -2.35 -4.61
C SER A 51 -10.49 -1.38 -3.43
N GLY A 52 -11.37 -0.38 -3.58
CA GLY A 52 -11.59 0.65 -2.56
C GLY A 52 -10.62 1.84 -2.68
N ARG A 53 -10.50 2.62 -1.59
CA ARG A 53 -9.58 3.76 -1.51
C ARG A 53 -8.97 3.89 -0.13
N LEU A 54 -7.76 4.40 -0.07
CA LEU A 54 -7.09 4.86 1.15
C LEU A 54 -6.85 6.37 1.07
N ARG A 55 -6.80 7.02 2.22
CA ARG A 55 -6.45 8.44 2.37
C ARG A 55 -5.14 8.52 3.13
N ASN A 56 -4.12 9.11 2.51
CA ASN A 56 -2.88 9.45 3.19
C ASN A 56 -3.02 10.86 3.78
N PHE A 57 -2.73 11.00 5.06
CA PHE A 57 -2.84 12.27 5.77
C PHE A 57 -1.83 12.31 6.93
N TYR A 58 -1.59 13.52 7.45
CA TYR A 58 -0.77 13.79 8.64
C TYR A 58 -1.40 14.90 9.48
N HIS A 59 -0.93 15.06 10.71
CA HIS A 59 -1.26 16.22 11.55
C HIS A 59 -0.15 17.27 11.43
N ASP A 60 -0.52 18.52 11.20
CA ASP A 60 0.42 19.64 11.27
C ASP A 60 0.76 20.04 12.72
N GLU A 61 1.60 21.05 12.89
CA GLU A 61 2.03 21.58 14.20
C GLU A 61 0.87 22.05 15.10
N ASN A 62 -0.30 22.35 14.52
CA ASN A 62 -1.51 22.75 15.24
C ASN A 62 -2.48 21.58 15.45
N ALA A 63 -2.03 20.34 15.24
CA ALA A 63 -2.82 19.12 15.27
C ALA A 63 -3.98 19.10 14.24
N VAL A 64 -3.87 19.89 13.17
CA VAL A 64 -4.88 19.91 12.11
C VAL A 64 -4.54 18.83 11.09
N GLU A 65 -5.54 18.01 10.76
CA GLU A 65 -5.40 16.95 9.77
C GLU A 65 -5.26 17.54 8.35
N LYS A 66 -4.20 17.14 7.64
CA LYS A 66 -3.93 17.53 6.25
C LYS A 66 -3.89 16.29 5.36
N THR A 67 -4.75 16.26 4.35
CA THR A 67 -4.70 15.20 3.32
C THR A 67 -3.53 15.45 2.39
N CYS A 68 -2.69 14.43 2.18
CA CYS A 68 -1.67 14.45 1.14
C CYS A 68 -2.28 14.02 -0.20
N PHE A 69 -2.87 12.82 -0.23
CA PHE A 69 -3.43 12.22 -1.44
C PHE A 69 -4.40 11.08 -1.09
N PHE A 70 -5.13 10.64 -2.11
CA PHE A 70 -5.93 9.40 -2.06
C PHE A 70 -5.30 8.36 -2.98
N ALA A 71 -5.19 7.13 -2.50
CA ALA A 71 -4.75 5.99 -3.29
C ALA A 71 -5.96 5.09 -3.59
N THR A 72 -6.07 4.62 -4.83
CA THR A 72 -7.18 3.80 -5.31
C THR A 72 -6.67 2.47 -5.84
N ALA A 73 -7.56 1.66 -6.42
CA ALA A 73 -7.19 0.38 -7.02
C ALA A 73 -6.00 0.46 -7.97
N ASP A 74 -5.29 -0.65 -8.09
CA ASP A 74 -4.12 -0.87 -8.94
C ASP A 74 -2.93 0.05 -8.62
N THR A 75 -2.79 0.42 -7.34
CA THR A 75 -1.72 1.29 -6.82
C THR A 75 -1.06 0.67 -5.59
N PHE A 76 0.26 0.81 -5.47
CA PHE A 76 1.00 0.46 -4.25
C PHE A 76 0.84 1.51 -3.15
N ILE A 77 0.81 1.07 -1.90
CA ILE A 77 0.67 1.95 -0.73
C ILE A 77 1.54 1.45 0.43
N THR A 78 2.24 2.39 1.07
CA THR A 78 3.00 2.17 2.31
C THR A 78 3.30 3.53 2.96
N ALA A 79 3.77 3.54 4.21
CA ALA A 79 4.41 4.70 4.79
C ALA A 79 5.91 4.66 4.43
N TYR A 80 6.22 5.11 3.20
CA TYR A 80 7.48 4.83 2.51
C TYR A 80 8.73 5.02 3.36
N THR A 81 8.94 6.22 3.92
CA THR A 81 10.11 6.50 4.76
C THR A 81 10.21 5.53 5.93
N SER A 82 9.11 5.29 6.66
CA SER A 82 9.11 4.34 7.77
C SER A 82 9.39 2.91 7.33
N PHE A 83 8.93 2.49 6.15
CA PHE A 83 9.11 1.12 5.66
C PHE A 83 10.55 0.83 5.24
N ILE A 84 11.26 1.83 4.70
CA ILE A 84 12.62 1.63 4.18
C ILE A 84 13.73 1.96 5.18
N THR A 85 13.48 2.79 6.20
CA THR A 85 14.53 3.25 7.13
C THR A 85 14.41 2.74 8.57
N LEU A 86 13.29 2.12 8.98
CA LEU A 86 13.00 1.72 10.37
C LEU A 86 12.55 0.26 10.48
#